data_AF-A0A7S3WYZ4-F1
#
_entry.id   AF-A0A7S3WYZ4-F1
#
_cell.length_a   1.000
_cell.length_b   1.000
_cell.length_c   1.000
_cell.angle_alpha   90.00
_cell.angle_beta   90.00
_cell.angle_gamma   90.00
#
_symmetry.space_group_name_H-M   'P 1'
#
loop_
_entity.id
_entity.type
_entity.pdbx_description
1 polymer ?
#
loop_
_entity_poly.entity_id
_entity_poly.type
_entity_poly.pdbx_seq_one_letter_code
_entity_poly.pdbx_strand_id
1 'polypeptide(L)'
;GPRAGAAASATAIEGTFVVYGGAERADGGGLQGRGDAWALQLLGDTEAAWELLLSENDASAPPGRNAHTLTKVGAVGTTTQLLLHGGWQPFVRTFEDTHELYVHDDSR
;
A
#
# COMPACT_ATOMS: atom_id res chain seq x y z
N GLY A 1 -11.20 -4.72 -3.57
CA GLY A 1 -10.31 -3.79 -4.29
C GLY A 1 -9.95 -2.65 -3.36
N PRO A 2 -8.83 -1.95 -3.61
CA PRO A 2 -8.37 -0.85 -2.78
C PRO A 2 -9.46 0.23 -2.67
N ARG A 3 -9.68 0.71 -1.45
CA ARG A 3 -10.76 1.66 -1.14
C ARG A 3 -10.31 3.12 -1.30
N ALA A 4 -9.02 3.39 -1.06
CA ALA A 4 -8.43 4.71 -1.22
C ALA A 4 -7.78 4.88 -2.60
N GLY A 5 -8.22 5.92 -3.33
CA GLY A 5 -7.65 6.30 -4.63
C GLY A 5 -6.80 7.57 -4.60
N ALA A 6 -6.99 8.46 -3.61
CA ALA A 6 -6.28 9.73 -3.59
C ALA A 6 -4.90 9.59 -2.94
N ALA A 7 -3.84 9.80 -3.73
CA ALA A 7 -2.45 9.80 -3.29
C ALA A 7 -2.02 8.52 -2.53
N ALA A 8 -2.58 7.37 -2.91
CA ALA A 8 -1.95 6.08 -2.66
C ALA A 8 -0.65 6.01 -3.48
N SER A 9 0.33 5.24 -3.02
CA SER A 9 1.53 4.98 -3.79
C SER A 9 1.55 3.52 -4.23
N ALA A 10 2.20 3.26 -5.36
CA ALA A 10 2.30 1.94 -5.94
C ALA A 10 3.73 1.66 -6.39
N THR A 11 4.15 0.41 -6.26
CA THR A 11 5.42 -0.09 -6.81
C THR A 11 5.17 -1.40 -7.53
N ALA A 12 5.90 -1.64 -8.62
CA ALA A 12 5.83 -2.91 -9.34
C ALA A 12 6.79 -3.94 -8.73
N ILE A 13 6.33 -5.18 -8.60
CA ILE A 13 7.08 -6.37 -8.22
C ILE A 13 6.73 -7.45 -9.24
N GLU A 14 7.65 -7.71 -10.17
CA GLU A 14 7.56 -8.87 -11.08
C GLU A 14 6.21 -9.00 -11.82
N GLY A 15 5.67 -7.87 -12.29
CA GLY A 15 4.40 -7.83 -13.02
C GLY A 15 3.13 -7.67 -12.15
N THR A 16 3.29 -7.73 -10.83
CA THR A 16 2.25 -7.36 -9.85
C THR A 16 2.50 -5.95 -9.35
N PHE A 17 1.46 -5.12 -9.23
CA PHE A 17 1.59 -3.84 -8.53
C PHE A 17 1.17 -3.99 -7.08
N VAL A 18 2.02 -3.55 -6.16
CA VAL A 18 1.64 -3.39 -4.75
C VAL A 18 1.27 -1.94 -4.53
N VAL A 19 0.05 -1.73 -4.05
CA VAL A 19 -0.52 -0.42 -3.72
C VAL A 19 -0.68 -0.32 -2.22
N TYR A 20 -0.22 0.78 -1.62
CA TYR A 20 -0.37 1.02 -0.18
C TYR A 20 -1.09 2.33 0.09
N GLY A 21 -1.97 2.29 1.09
CA GLY A 21 -2.60 3.43 1.73
C GLY A 21 -3.35 4.36 0.77
N GLY A 22 -3.10 5.67 0.90
CA GLY A 22 -3.88 6.71 0.25
C GLY A 22 -4.98 7.23 1.17
N ALA A 23 -5.89 8.03 0.62
CA ALA A 23 -7.05 8.52 1.37
C ALA A 23 -8.35 8.36 0.58
N GLU A 24 -9.43 8.24 1.34
CA GLU A 24 -10.79 8.31 0.83
C GLU A 24 -11.59 9.38 1.58
N ARG A 25 -12.77 9.72 1.04
CA ARG A 25 -13.68 10.65 1.70
C ARG A 25 -14.29 9.99 2.92
N ALA A 26 -14.19 10.63 4.09
CA ALA A 26 -14.88 10.17 5.29
C ALA A 26 -16.36 10.60 5.27
N ASP A 27 -17.22 9.83 5.93
CA ASP A 27 -18.68 10.07 6.00
C ASP A 27 -19.03 11.45 6.59
N GLY A 28 -18.22 11.96 7.51
CA GLY A 28 -18.35 13.29 8.11
C GLY A 28 -17.74 14.43 7.31
N GLY A 29 -17.22 14.16 6.11
CA GLY A 29 -16.40 15.09 5.34
C GLY A 29 -14.90 14.97 5.67
N GLY A 30 -14.07 15.60 4.85
CA GLY A 30 -12.62 15.47 4.94
C GLY A 30 -12.09 14.17 4.33
N LEU A 31 -10.88 13.80 4.73
CA LEU A 31 -10.14 12.65 4.21
C LEU A 31 -9.74 11.70 5.34
N GLN A 32 -9.98 10.41 5.15
CA GLN A 32 -9.50 9.33 6.02
C GLN A 32 -8.33 8.63 5.33
N GLY A 33 -7.16 8.67 5.96
CA GLY A 33 -6.00 7.89 5.51
C GLY A 33 -6.25 6.39 5.69
N ARG A 34 -5.85 5.60 4.70
CA ARG A 34 -5.91 4.13 4.71
C ARG A 34 -4.51 3.54 4.91
N GLY A 35 -4.44 2.39 5.57
CA GLY A 35 -3.20 1.70 5.94
C GLY A 35 -3.14 0.26 5.44
N ASP A 36 -4.00 -0.11 4.50
CA ASP A 36 -4.02 -1.42 3.86
C ASP A 36 -3.09 -1.49 2.64
N ALA A 37 -2.63 -2.72 2.33
CA ALA A 37 -1.83 -3.02 1.15
C ALA A 37 -2.58 -4.00 0.24
N TRP A 38 -2.57 -3.74 -1.06
CA TRP A 38 -3.25 -4.54 -2.07
C TRP A 38 -2.30 -4.91 -3.21
N ALA A 39 -2.39 -6.14 -3.71
CA ALA A 39 -1.78 -6.56 -4.95
C ALA A 39 -2.78 -6.37 -6.10
N LEU A 40 -2.29 -5.84 -7.22
CA LEU A 40 -2.97 -5.80 -8.51
C LEU A 40 -2.23 -6.69 -9.49
N GLN A 41 -2.90 -7.73 -9.96
CA GLN A 41 -2.44 -8.58 -11.04
C GLN A 41 -3.20 -8.23 -12.32
N LEU A 42 -2.49 -8.00 -13.41
CA LEU A 42 -3.09 -7.83 -14.73
C LEU A 42 -3.27 -9.22 -15.35
N LEU A 43 -4.51 -9.60 -15.65
CA LEU A 43 -4.85 -10.91 -16.22
C LEU A 43 -4.97 -10.87 -17.76
N GLY A 44 -4.87 -9.66 -18.34
CA GLY A 44 -4.93 -9.38 -19.76
C GLY A 44 -5.03 -7.87 -20.00
N ASP A 45 -5.43 -7.47 -21.21
CA ASP A 45 -5.49 -6.04 -21.58
C ASP A 45 -6.61 -5.27 -20.86
N THR A 46 -7.67 -5.96 -20.42
CA THR A 46 -8.87 -5.35 -19.83
C THR A 46 -9.27 -5.95 -18.48
N GLU A 47 -8.60 -7.01 -18.04
CA GLU A 47 -8.93 -7.70 -16.80
C GLU A 47 -7.80 -7.58 -15.78
N ALA A 48 -8.18 -7.32 -14.54
CA ALA A 48 -7.26 -7.25 -13.43
C ALA A 48 -7.90 -7.82 -12.15
N ALA A 49 -7.09 -8.49 -11.34
CA ALA A 49 -7.49 -9.05 -10.06
C ALA A 49 -6.82 -8.28 -8.91
N TRP A 50 -7.59 -8.04 -7.85
CA TRP A 50 -7.11 -7.42 -6.64
C TRP A 50 -7.09 -8.42 -5.49
N GLU A 51 -5.97 -8.50 -4.80
CA GLU A 51 -5.80 -9.31 -3.60
C GLU A 51 -5.39 -8.41 -2.43
N LEU A 52 -5.99 -8.62 -1.26
CA LEU A 52 -5.60 -7.92 -0.04
C LEU A 52 -4.36 -8.60 0.54
N LEU A 53 -3.25 -7.87 0.66
CA LEU A 53 -2.01 -8.39 1.25
C LEU A 53 -1.90 -8.06 2.74
N LEU A 54 -2.35 -6.88 3.14
CA LEU A 54 -2.27 -6.40 4.52
C LEU A 54 -3.53 -5.60 4.87
N SER A 55 -4.21 -6.01 5.93
CA SER A 55 -5.37 -5.30 6.47
C SER A 55 -4.94 -4.05 7.24
N GLU A 56 -5.67 -2.95 7.12
CA GLU A 56 -5.44 -1.74 7.93
C GLU A 56 -5.67 -1.95 9.44
N ASN A 57 -6.36 -3.04 9.80
CA ASN A 57 -6.61 -3.44 11.18
C ASN A 57 -5.53 -4.39 11.73
N ASP A 58 -4.54 -4.77 10.92
CA ASP A 58 -3.43 -5.58 11.38
C ASP A 58 -2.57 -4.77 12.38
N ALA A 59 -2.14 -5.39 13.48
CA ALA A 59 -1.34 -4.72 14.50
C ALA A 59 0.04 -4.28 13.98
N SER A 60 0.53 -4.92 12.92
CA SER A 60 1.79 -4.61 12.25
C SER A 60 1.64 -3.59 11.11
N ALA A 61 0.41 -3.24 10.72
CA ALA A 61 0.20 -2.28 9.65
C ALA A 61 0.66 -0.88 10.08
N PRO A 62 1.43 -0.18 9.22
CA PRO A 62 1.70 1.23 9.46
C PRO A 62 0.38 2.03 9.54
N PRO A 63 0.34 3.12 10.34
CA PRO A 63 -0.84 3.96 10.41
C PRO A 63 -1.30 4.47 9.05
N GLY A 64 -2.63 4.59 8.88
CA GLY A 64 -3.23 5.06 7.64
C GLY A 64 -2.73 6.44 7.21
N ARG A 65 -2.31 6.53 5.94
CA ARG A 65 -1.56 7.68 5.41
C ARG A 65 -1.69 7.83 3.90
N ASN A 66 -1.59 9.06 3.40
CA ASN A 66 -1.48 9.36 1.97
C ASN A 66 -0.22 10.16 1.65
N ALA A 67 0.06 10.35 0.35
CA ALA A 67 1.22 11.11 -0.16
C ALA A 67 2.58 10.65 0.42
N HIS A 68 2.69 9.36 0.72
CA HIS A 68 3.92 8.69 1.12
C HIS A 68 4.66 8.16 -0.12
N THR A 69 5.91 7.73 0.07
CA THR A 69 6.65 6.97 -0.94
C THR A 69 6.62 5.49 -0.59
N LEU A 70 6.37 4.63 -1.59
CA LEU A 70 6.58 3.19 -1.51
C LEU A 70 7.52 2.77 -2.64
N THR A 71 8.61 2.10 -2.30
CA THR A 71 9.57 1.64 -3.31
C THR A 71 10.10 0.25 -2.97
N LYS A 72 10.34 -0.57 -3.99
CA LYS A 72 11.14 -1.79 -3.84
C LYS A 72 12.59 -1.41 -3.53
N VAL A 73 13.18 -2.04 -2.51
CA VAL A 73 14.59 -1.81 -2.12
C VAL A 73 15.45 -3.06 -2.23
N GLY A 74 14.83 -4.24 -2.27
CA GLY A 74 15.56 -5.49 -2.42
C GLY A 74 14.64 -6.69 -2.60
N ALA A 75 15.24 -7.86 -2.80
CA ALA A 75 14.57 -9.15 -2.77
C ALA A 75 15.56 -10.24 -2.31
N VAL A 76 15.09 -11.17 -1.50
CA VAL A 76 15.86 -12.34 -1.02
C VAL A 76 14.97 -13.57 -1.12
N GLY A 77 15.36 -14.54 -1.94
CA GLY A 77 14.52 -15.71 -2.21
C GLY A 77 13.17 -15.31 -2.81
N THR A 78 12.07 -15.78 -2.21
CA THR A 78 10.69 -15.43 -2.60
C THR A 78 10.15 -14.19 -1.88
N THR A 79 11.00 -13.46 -1.15
CA THR A 79 10.58 -12.29 -0.37
C THR A 79 11.08 -11.01 -1.03
N THR A 80 10.16 -10.11 -1.38
CA THR A 80 10.49 -8.75 -1.81
C THR A 80 10.39 -7.78 -0.64
N GLN A 81 11.42 -6.95 -0.47
CA GLN A 81 11.45 -5.89 0.54
C GLN A 81 11.06 -4.56 -0.08
N LEU A 82 10.08 -3.90 0.54
CA LEU A 82 9.62 -2.56 0.19
C LEU A 82 9.93 -1.59 1.34
N LEU A 83 10.19 -0.34 0.97
CA LEU A 83 10.38 0.75 1.91
C LEU A 83 9.25 1.76 1.73
N LEU A 84 8.49 1.95 2.81
CA LEU A 84 7.46 2.95 2.97
C LEU A 84 8.05 4.11 3.77
N HIS A 85 8.03 5.33 3.23
CA HIS A 85 8.54 6.50 3.94
C HIS A 85 7.56 7.67 3.90
N GLY A 86 7.40 8.28 5.07
CA GLY A 86 6.69 9.54 5.25
C GLY A 86 5.21 9.49 4.91
N GLY A 87 4.75 10.52 4.21
CA GLY A 87 3.34 10.81 3.98
C GLY A 87 2.71 11.56 5.14
N TRP A 88 1.39 11.56 5.20
CA TRP A 88 0.68 12.28 6.27
C TRP A 88 -0.68 11.65 6.56
N GLN A 89 -1.14 11.88 7.79
CA GLN A 89 -2.52 11.66 8.18
C GLN A 89 -3.28 12.95 7.84
N PRO A 90 -4.26 12.90 6.92
CA PRO A 90 -4.89 14.10 6.38
C PRO A 90 -5.36 15.07 7.46
N PHE A 91 -4.88 16.31 7.40
CA PHE A 91 -5.16 17.44 8.30
C PHE A 91 -4.85 17.20 9.78
N VAL A 92 -4.07 16.18 10.12
CA VAL A 92 -3.69 15.84 11.51
C VAL A 92 -2.19 15.99 11.73
N ARG A 93 -1.37 15.26 10.96
CA ARG A 93 0.10 15.25 11.13
C ARG A 93 0.83 14.73 9.90
N THR A 94 2.08 15.15 9.72
CA THR A 94 3.02 14.52 8.81
C THR A 94 3.71 13.33 9.48
N PHE A 95 4.05 12.33 8.69
CA PHE A 95 4.89 11.22 9.10
C PHE A 95 6.30 11.44 8.57
N GLU A 96 7.30 11.16 9.41
CA GLU A 96 8.73 11.17 9.08
C GLU A 96 9.37 9.79 9.32
N ASP A 97 8.53 8.80 9.63
CA ASP A 97 8.93 7.42 9.90
C ASP A 97 9.20 6.65 8.59
N THR A 98 9.94 5.56 8.75
CA THR A 98 10.21 4.59 7.69
C THR A 98 9.76 3.22 8.18
N HIS A 99 9.02 2.52 7.32
CA HIS A 99 8.59 1.15 7.55
C HIS A 99 9.15 0.25 6.46
N GLU A 100 9.61 -0.93 6.87
CA GLU A 100 9.94 -2.00 5.94
C GLU A 100 8.75 -2.93 5.83
N LEU A 101 8.31 -3.18 4.59
CA LEU A 101 7.24 -4.11 4.30
C LEU A 101 7.82 -5.29 3.52
N TYR A 102 7.38 -6.50 3.85
CA TYR A 102 7.86 -7.72 3.24
C TYR A 102 6.70 -8.41 2.53
N VAL A 103 6.89 -8.68 1.24
CA VAL A 103 5.91 -9.38 0.41
C VAL A 103 6.49 -10.76 0.08
N HIS A 104 5.78 -11.81 0.48
CA HIS A 104 6.15 -13.19 0.21
C HIS A 104 5.39 -13.70 -1.01
N ASP A 105 6.11 -14.29 -1.95
CA ASP A 105 5.52 -15.03 -3.05
C ASP A 105 5.34 -16.49 -2.64
N ASP A 106 4.07 -16.88 -2.44
CA ASP A 106 3.66 -18.22 -1.99
C ASP A 106 3.32 -19.16 -3.17
N SER A 107 3.63 -18.80 -4.42
CA SER A 107 3.23 -19.55 -5.62
C SER A 107 4.03 -20.85 -5.90
N ARG A 108 4.30 -21.67 -4.87
CA ARG A 108 4.89 -23.03 -5.00
C ARG A 108 3.94 -24.16 -4.66
#